data_AF-A0A507F4N5-F1
#
_entry.id   AF-A0A507F4N5-F1
#
_cell.length_a   1.000
_cell.length_b   1.000
_cell.length_c   1.000
_cell.angle_alpha   90.00
_cell.angle_beta   90.00
_cell.angle_gamma   90.00
#
_symmetry.space_group_name_H-M   'P 1'
#
loop_
_entity.id
_entity.type
_entity.pdbx_description
1 polymer ?
#
loop_
_entity_poly.entity_id
_entity_poly.type
_entity_poly.pdbx_seq_one_letter_code
_entity_poly.pdbx_strand_id
1 'polypeptide(L)'
;MGGGGKYPYPKWVWSYTGGWWPSPKRVVTNSLITGAGIAGLLALVWNFSANHEVGNAPGCGKVSILEWVLFGRPRPAWNEQPKLRHRYPDRWIPSMLWSREFHDPAFKAMWEEQLAKEGRQWIEPIPDWWPFKKHQAKDV
;
A
#
# COMPACT_ATOMS: atom_id res chain seq x y z
N MET A 1 -28.51 -18.66 21.33
CA MET A 1 -28.84 -17.21 21.35
C MET A 1 -30.01 -17.00 22.29
N GLY A 2 -29.74 -16.63 23.55
CA GLY A 2 -30.77 -16.35 24.54
C GLY A 2 -31.33 -14.95 24.32
N GLY A 3 -32.56 -14.85 23.82
CA GLY A 3 -33.28 -13.58 23.79
C GLY A 3 -33.95 -13.38 25.14
N GLY A 4 -33.49 -12.39 25.90
CA GLY A 4 -34.24 -11.90 27.07
C GLY A 4 -35.64 -11.42 26.68
N GLY A 5 -36.49 -11.15 27.68
CA GLY A 5 -37.88 -10.71 27.46
C GLY A 5 -37.96 -9.49 26.53
N LYS A 6 -38.89 -9.52 25.57
CA LYS A 6 -39.19 -8.38 24.70
C LYS A 6 -40.16 -7.45 25.44
N TYR A 7 -39.78 -6.18 25.58
CA TYR A 7 -40.62 -5.14 26.18
C TYR A 7 -41.37 -4.32 25.11
N PRO A 8 -42.54 -3.73 25.43
CA PRO A 8 -43.23 -2.83 24.53
C PRO A 8 -42.36 -1.62 24.19
N TYR A 9 -42.38 -1.24 22.90
CA TYR A 9 -41.58 -0.13 22.37
C TYR A 9 -42.42 0.68 21.36
N PRO A 10 -42.08 1.97 21.15
CA PRO A 10 -42.78 2.82 20.20
C PRO A 10 -42.47 2.40 18.76
N LYS A 11 -43.51 2.02 17.99
CA LYS A 11 -43.36 1.52 16.60
C LYS A 11 -43.15 2.62 15.56
N TRP A 12 -43.48 3.87 15.91
CA TRP A 12 -43.37 5.02 15.01
C TRP A 12 -41.95 5.61 14.97
N VAL A 13 -41.04 5.17 15.85
CA VAL A 13 -39.66 5.64 15.87
C VAL A 13 -38.87 4.85 14.82
N TRP A 14 -38.35 5.54 13.81
CA TRP A 14 -37.49 4.97 12.78
C TRP A 14 -36.02 5.37 13.00
N SER A 15 -35.12 4.42 12.82
CA SER A 15 -33.67 4.60 12.90
C SER A 15 -32.99 3.85 11.76
N TYR A 16 -31.88 4.40 11.27
CA TYR A 16 -31.14 3.84 10.14
C TYR A 16 -30.57 2.43 10.42
N THR A 17 -30.13 2.19 11.67
CA THR A 17 -29.46 0.95 12.10
C THR A 17 -30.42 -0.14 12.58
N GLY A 18 -31.73 0.12 12.58
CA GLY A 18 -32.74 -0.75 13.20
C GLY A 18 -33.12 -0.30 14.62
N GLY A 19 -34.29 -0.74 15.08
CA GLY A 19 -34.90 -0.34 16.35
C GLY A 19 -34.78 -1.40 17.44
N TRP A 20 -35.80 -1.52 18.28
CA TRP A 20 -35.87 -2.53 19.33
C TRP A 20 -36.20 -3.92 18.75
N TRP A 21 -35.32 -4.89 19.03
CA TRP A 21 -35.46 -6.30 18.61
C TRP A 21 -35.72 -6.48 17.10
N PRO A 22 -34.85 -5.93 16.23
CA PRO A 22 -35.07 -5.96 14.80
C PRO A 22 -34.94 -7.41 14.30
N SER A 23 -36.07 -8.00 13.91
CA SER A 23 -36.11 -9.31 13.27
C SER A 23 -36.78 -9.16 11.90
N PRO A 24 -36.06 -8.58 10.91
CA PRO A 24 -36.61 -8.37 9.59
C PRO A 24 -36.79 -9.72 8.90
N LYS A 25 -37.87 -9.86 8.13
CA LYS A 25 -38.22 -11.12 7.44
C LYS A 25 -37.16 -11.60 6.43
N ARG A 26 -36.30 -10.70 5.94
CA ARG A 26 -35.30 -10.97 4.88
C ARG A 26 -33.87 -10.65 5.30
N VAL A 27 -33.48 -11.00 6.53
CA VAL A 27 -32.11 -10.73 7.03
C VAL A 27 -31.03 -11.41 6.17
N VAL A 28 -31.28 -12.64 5.70
CA VAL A 28 -30.31 -13.42 4.94
C VAL A 28 -30.08 -12.81 3.56
N THR A 29 -31.15 -12.54 2.81
CA THR A 29 -31.06 -11.96 1.45
C THR A 29 -30.41 -10.58 1.48
N ASN A 30 -30.77 -9.72 2.44
CA ASN A 30 -30.20 -8.37 2.52
C ASN A 30 -28.70 -8.42 2.83
N SER A 31 -28.26 -9.27 3.76
CA SER A 31 -26.83 -9.45 4.04
C SER A 31 -26.06 -10.02 2.86
N LEU A 32 -26.68 -10.93 2.10
CA LEU A 32 -26.07 -11.50 0.90
C LEU A 32 -25.87 -10.46 -0.20
N ILE A 33 -26.85 -9.59 -0.43
CA ILE A 33 -26.75 -8.48 -1.40
C ILE A 33 -25.65 -7.51 -0.98
N THR A 34 -25.62 -7.10 0.30
CA THR A 34 -24.59 -6.18 0.81
C THR A 34 -23.20 -6.79 0.71
N GLY A 35 -23.04 -8.06 1.09
CA GLY A 35 -21.77 -8.77 0.97
C GLY A 35 -21.29 -8.90 -0.48
N ALA A 36 -22.20 -9.23 -1.39
CA ALA A 36 -21.92 -9.30 -2.82
C ALA A 36 -21.53 -7.92 -3.40
N GLY A 37 -22.20 -6.84 -2.98
CA GLY A 37 -21.87 -5.48 -3.38
C GLY A 37 -20.47 -5.06 -2.93
N ILE A 38 -20.10 -5.34 -1.68
CA ILE A 38 -18.76 -5.07 -1.14
C ILE A 38 -17.70 -5.87 -1.92
N ALA A 39 -17.93 -7.18 -2.09
CA ALA A 39 -17.00 -8.04 -2.83
C ALA A 39 -16.83 -7.60 -4.29
N GLY A 40 -17.92 -7.18 -4.94
CA GLY A 40 -17.90 -6.64 -6.30
C GLY A 40 -17.07 -5.36 -6.40
N LEU A 41 -17.28 -4.39 -5.49
CA LEU A 41 -16.48 -3.16 -5.45
C LEU A 41 -15.00 -3.45 -5.22
N LEU A 42 -14.67 -4.34 -4.28
CA LEU A 42 -13.30 -4.76 -4.03
C LEU A 42 -12.65 -5.40 -5.27
N ALA A 43 -13.37 -6.27 -5.98
CA ALA A 43 -12.88 -6.90 -7.20
C ALA A 43 -12.65 -5.88 -8.33
N LEU A 44 -13.51 -4.86 -8.45
CA LEU A 44 -13.32 -3.77 -9.41
C LEU A 44 -12.08 -2.94 -9.09
N VAL A 45 -11.93 -2.51 -7.83
CA VAL A 45 -10.75 -1.76 -7.38
C VAL A 45 -9.48 -2.59 -7.57
N TRP A 46 -9.53 -3.89 -7.26
CA TRP A 46 -8.43 -4.81 -7.49
C TRP A 46 -8.05 -4.90 -8.98
N ASN A 47 -9.02 -5.07 -9.88
CA ASN A 47 -8.76 -5.15 -11.31
C ASN A 47 -8.17 -3.83 -11.85
N PHE A 48 -8.70 -2.70 -11.39
CA PHE A 48 -8.16 -1.38 -11.69
C PHE A 48 -6.71 -1.24 -11.22
N SER A 49 -6.43 -1.57 -9.95
CA SER A 49 -5.06 -1.53 -9.38
C SER A 49 -4.11 -2.42 -10.16
N ALA A 50 -4.49 -3.68 -10.40
CA ALA A 50 -3.67 -4.65 -11.10
C ALA A 50 -3.35 -4.25 -12.56
N ASN A 51 -4.23 -3.51 -13.24
CA ASN A 51 -3.96 -2.98 -14.58
C ASN A 51 -3.09 -1.71 -14.55
N HIS A 52 -3.10 -0.96 -13.45
CA HIS A 52 -2.31 0.27 -13.28
C HIS A 52 -0.94 0.03 -12.64
N GLU A 53 -0.71 -1.13 -12.02
CA GLU A 53 0.58 -1.52 -11.42
C GLU A 53 1.56 -2.18 -12.41
N VAL A 54 1.09 -2.67 -13.57
CA VAL A 54 1.93 -3.34 -14.60
C VAL A 54 2.59 -2.38 -15.60
N GLY A 55 2.57 -1.07 -15.31
CA GLY A 55 3.01 -0.03 -16.23
C GLY A 55 4.50 0.33 -16.24
N ASN A 56 5.42 -0.39 -15.57
CA ASN A 56 6.85 -0.08 -15.75
C ASN A 56 7.90 -1.17 -15.44
N ALA A 57 7.56 -2.38 -14.95
CA ALA A 57 8.57 -3.46 -14.78
C ALA A 57 8.54 -4.41 -15.97
N PRO A 58 9.61 -4.47 -16.79
CA PRO A 58 9.77 -5.61 -17.68
C PRO A 58 9.92 -6.88 -16.82
N GLY A 59 8.93 -7.78 -16.86
CA GLY A 59 9.04 -9.14 -16.31
C GLY A 59 7.97 -9.57 -15.28
N CYS A 60 7.18 -8.65 -14.71
CA CYS A 60 6.14 -9.01 -13.75
C CYS A 60 4.78 -9.14 -14.46
N GLY A 61 4.60 -10.23 -15.22
CA GLY A 61 3.28 -10.61 -15.76
C GLY A 61 2.33 -10.99 -14.63
N LYS A 62 1.02 -10.78 -14.83
CA LYS A 62 -0.07 -11.07 -13.88
C LYS A 62 0.06 -12.49 -13.31
N VAL A 63 0.59 -12.65 -12.10
CA VAL A 63 0.66 -13.97 -11.45
C VAL A 63 -0.61 -14.18 -10.65
N SER A 64 -1.47 -15.07 -11.15
CA SER A 64 -2.67 -15.50 -10.45
C SER A 64 -2.29 -16.33 -9.22
N ILE A 65 -2.98 -16.13 -8.09
CA ILE A 65 -2.75 -16.91 -6.87
C ILE A 65 -3.01 -18.41 -7.09
N LEU A 66 -3.88 -18.75 -8.05
CA LEU A 66 -4.13 -20.12 -8.50
C LEU A 66 -2.93 -20.71 -9.26
N GLU A 67 -2.20 -19.91 -10.04
CA GLU A 67 -0.97 -20.33 -10.71
C GLU A 67 0.16 -20.60 -9.71
N TRP A 68 0.21 -19.81 -8.63
CA TRP A 68 1.17 -19.97 -7.54
C TRP A 68 0.94 -21.25 -6.73
N VAL A 69 -0.33 -21.54 -6.41
CA VAL A 69 -0.73 -22.72 -5.63
C VAL A 69 -0.62 -24.01 -6.44
N LEU A 70 -0.89 -23.97 -7.75
CA LEU A 70 -0.89 -25.18 -8.60
C LEU A 70 0.47 -25.51 -9.24
N PHE A 71 1.29 -24.51 -9.58
CA PHE A 71 2.54 -24.73 -10.33
C PHE A 71 3.82 -24.45 -9.54
N GLY A 72 3.73 -24.01 -8.28
CA GLY A 72 4.88 -23.90 -7.39
C GLY A 72 6.05 -23.08 -7.94
N ARG A 73 5.77 -22.06 -8.79
CA ARG A 73 6.84 -21.20 -9.28
C ARG A 73 7.52 -20.54 -8.06
N PRO A 74 8.86 -20.60 -7.96
CA PRO A 74 9.55 -20.01 -6.82
C PRO A 74 9.20 -18.52 -6.73
N ARG A 75 9.04 -18.01 -5.50
CA ARG A 75 9.06 -16.55 -5.27
C ARG A 75 10.32 -16.03 -5.94
N PRO A 76 10.26 -15.01 -6.81
CA PRO A 76 11.50 -14.35 -7.22
C PRO A 76 12.20 -13.96 -5.92
N ALA A 77 13.47 -14.34 -5.81
CA ALA A 77 14.25 -14.06 -4.62
C ALA A 77 14.12 -12.57 -4.30
N TRP A 78 14.11 -12.20 -3.01
CA TRP A 78 14.08 -10.79 -2.59
C TRP A 78 15.18 -9.95 -3.27
N ASN A 79 16.22 -10.63 -3.75
CA ASN A 79 17.43 -10.17 -4.39
C ASN A 79 17.23 -9.83 -5.89
N GLU A 80 16.13 -10.29 -6.50
CA GLU A 80 15.79 -10.09 -7.91
C GLU A 80 14.58 -9.14 -8.09
N GLN A 81 14.16 -8.39 -7.08
CA GLN A 81 13.20 -7.31 -7.29
C GLN A 81 13.88 -6.20 -8.08
N PRO A 82 13.68 -6.06 -9.41
CA PRO A 82 14.33 -5.01 -10.15
C PRO A 82 13.48 -3.75 -9.89
N LYS A 83 13.94 -2.90 -8.98
CA LYS A 83 13.87 -1.44 -9.13
C LYS A 83 12.50 -0.81 -9.46
N LEU A 84 11.36 -1.41 -9.07
CA LEU A 84 10.03 -0.88 -9.44
C LEU A 84 9.15 -0.31 -8.35
N ARG A 85 9.62 -0.24 -7.10
CA ARG A 85 8.86 0.40 -6.01
C ARG A 85 9.53 1.63 -5.40
N HIS A 86 10.79 1.89 -5.73
CA HIS A 86 11.56 2.99 -5.15
C HIS A 86 11.93 3.97 -6.27
N ARG A 87 11.03 4.89 -6.60
CA ARG A 87 11.39 6.06 -7.39
C ARG A 87 12.24 6.95 -6.50
N TYR A 88 13.39 7.44 -6.99
CA TYR A 88 14.14 8.44 -6.23
C TYR A 88 13.24 9.67 -6.04
N PRO A 89 13.15 10.19 -4.81
CA PRO A 89 12.28 11.31 -4.51
C PRO A 89 12.72 12.57 -5.25
N ASP A 90 11.76 13.34 -5.75
CA ASP A 90 12.03 14.55 -6.53
C ASP A 90 12.49 15.74 -5.67
N ARG A 91 12.35 15.62 -4.34
CA ARG A 91 12.65 16.63 -3.32
C ARG A 91 13.20 15.97 -2.07
N TRP A 92 13.89 16.74 -1.24
CA TRP A 92 14.35 16.25 0.06
C TRP A 92 13.16 15.83 0.94
N ILE A 93 13.28 14.69 1.62
CA ILE A 93 12.26 14.14 2.54
C ILE A 93 12.96 13.79 3.86
N PRO A 94 12.35 14.06 5.04
CA PRO A 94 12.97 13.79 6.34
C PRO A 94 13.43 12.33 6.55
N SER A 95 12.83 11.36 5.87
CA SER A 95 13.23 9.95 5.93
C SER A 95 14.62 9.70 5.35
N MET A 96 15.15 10.56 4.46
CA MET A 96 16.52 10.46 3.95
C MET A 96 17.57 10.59 5.06
N LEU A 97 17.25 11.35 6.12
CA LEU A 97 18.19 11.60 7.21
C LEU A 97 18.48 10.32 8.01
N TRP A 98 17.50 9.42 8.09
CA TRP A 98 17.52 8.25 8.97
C TRP A 98 17.45 6.91 8.24
N SER A 99 17.11 6.90 6.96
CA SER A 99 17.09 5.67 6.17
C SER A 99 18.52 5.25 5.85
N ARG A 100 18.84 4.01 6.22
CA ARG A 100 20.16 3.39 6.01
C ARG A 100 20.60 3.40 4.55
N GLU A 101 19.63 3.30 3.63
CA GLU A 101 19.86 3.25 2.19
C GLU A 101 20.57 4.52 1.70
N PHE A 102 20.19 5.71 2.19
CA PHE A 102 20.78 6.98 1.75
C PHE A 102 22.19 7.23 2.29
N HIS A 103 22.63 6.43 3.26
CA HIS A 103 23.97 6.49 3.85
C HIS A 103 24.89 5.38 3.32
N ASP A 104 24.40 4.49 2.47
CA ASP A 104 25.20 3.42 1.86
C ASP A 104 25.92 3.94 0.59
N PRO A 105 27.26 3.85 0.49
CA PRO A 105 28.00 4.30 -0.69
C PRO A 105 27.58 3.58 -1.98
N ALA A 106 27.18 2.30 -1.90
CA ALA A 106 26.74 1.54 -3.07
C ALA A 106 25.40 2.06 -3.61
N PHE A 107 24.49 2.46 -2.71
CA PHE A 107 23.19 3.02 -3.08
C PHE A 107 23.34 4.42 -3.71
N LYS A 108 24.23 5.25 -3.15
CA LYS A 108 24.55 6.57 -3.71
C LYS A 108 25.09 6.47 -5.14
N ALA A 109 26.10 5.63 -5.38
CA ALA A 109 26.71 5.47 -6.70
C ALA A 109 25.70 5.02 -7.76
N MET A 110 24.87 4.02 -7.42
CA MET A 110 23.81 3.53 -8.30
C MET A 110 22.82 4.64 -8.71
N TRP A 111 22.39 5.46 -7.75
CA TRP A 111 21.42 6.53 -8.02
C TRP A 111 22.04 7.74 -8.70
N GLU A 112 23.30 8.08 -8.44
CA GLU A 112 24.01 9.13 -9.17
C GLU A 112 24.07 8.83 -10.67
N GLU A 113 24.38 7.58 -11.06
CA GLU A 113 24.34 7.15 -12.46
C GLU A 113 22.93 7.24 -13.07
N GLN A 114 21.90 6.91 -12.29
CA GLN A 114 20.52 6.94 -12.76
C GLN A 114 19.97 8.37 -12.87
N LEU A 115 20.28 9.23 -11.90
CA LEU A 115 19.91 10.64 -11.90
C LEU A 115 20.62 11.40 -13.02
N ALA A 116 21.88 11.06 -13.32
CA ALA A 116 22.60 11.63 -14.46
C ALA A 116 21.89 11.34 -15.79
N LYS A 117 21.27 10.16 -15.95
CA LYS A 117 20.46 9.83 -17.14
C LYS A 117 19.16 10.63 -17.21
N GLU A 118 18.58 10.94 -16.06
CA GLU A 118 17.36 11.77 -15.94
C GLU A 118 17.65 13.28 -15.96
N GLY A 119 18.93 13.68 -16.03
CA GLY A 119 19.35 15.09 -15.96
C GLY A 119 19.18 15.71 -14.57
N ARG A 120 19.14 14.89 -13.51
CA ARG A 120 18.97 15.30 -12.12
C ARG A 120 20.24 15.06 -11.30
N GLN A 121 20.34 15.76 -10.17
CA GLN A 121 21.46 15.62 -9.24
C GLN A 121 21.02 14.85 -7.98
N TRP A 122 21.99 14.20 -7.34
CA TRP A 122 21.79 13.57 -6.04
C TRP A 122 21.43 14.62 -4.98
N ILE A 123 20.35 14.40 -4.26
CA ILE A 123 19.92 15.23 -3.13
C ILE A 123 20.65 14.73 -1.89
N GLU A 124 21.40 15.62 -1.23
CA GLU A 124 22.07 15.26 0.01
C GLU A 124 21.04 14.91 1.10
N PRO A 125 21.21 13.76 1.80
CA PRO A 125 20.27 13.35 2.83
C PRO A 125 20.25 14.30 4.03
N ILE A 126 21.36 15.00 4.30
CA ILE A 126 21.51 15.97 5.37
C ILE A 126 21.55 17.37 4.75
N PRO A 127 20.48 18.17 4.85
CA PRO A 127 20.44 19.48 4.21
C PRO A 127 21.28 20.50 4.98
N ASP A 128 21.70 21.57 4.31
CA ASP A 128 22.58 22.60 4.88
C ASP A 128 21.99 23.34 6.09
N TRP A 129 20.67 23.46 6.15
CA TRP A 129 19.96 24.11 7.26
C TRP A 129 19.82 23.21 8.50
N TRP A 130 20.24 21.94 8.45
CA TRP A 130 20.03 21.00 9.55
C TRP A 130 20.91 21.34 10.76
N PRO A 131 20.34 21.60 11.96
CA PRO A 131 21.08 22.13 13.11
C PRO A 131 22.14 21.19 13.68
N PHE A 132 22.06 19.89 13.36
CA PHE A 132 23.00 18.86 13.80
C PHE A 132 23.92 18.37 12.68
N LYS A 133 24.09 19.14 11.59
CA LYS A 133 25.07 18.81 10.55
C LYS A 133 26.45 18.82 11.22
N LYS A 134 27.01 17.63 11.47
CA LYS A 134 28.38 17.52 11.95
C LYS A 134 29.26 18.17 10.89
N HIS A 135 29.96 19.25 11.22
CA HIS A 135 31.01 19.76 10.36
C HIS A 135 32.07 18.67 10.26
N GLN A 136 32.04 17.89 9.18
CA GLN A 136 33.12 16.95 8.87
C GLN A 136 34.37 17.83 8.76
N ALA A 137 35.32 17.63 9.66
CA ALA A 137 36.60 18.33 9.60
C ALA A 137 37.19 18.05 8.21
N LYS A 138 37.46 19.12 7.45
CA LYS A 138 38.16 18.99 6.18
C LYS A 138 39.53 18.42 6.50
N ASP A 139 39.84 17.25 5.97
CA ASP A 139 41.17 16.67 6.02
C ASP A 139 42.16 17.69 5.42
N VAL A 140 43.18 18.05 6.21
CA VAL A 140 44.35 18.85 5.82
C VAL A 140 45.26 18.01 4.95
#